data_AF-A0A9K3KDL5-F1
#
_entry.id   AF-A0A9K3KDL5-F1
#
_cell.length_a   1.000
_cell.length_b   1.000
_cell.length_c   1.000
_cell.angle_alpha   90.00
_cell.angle_beta   90.00
_cell.angle_gamma   90.00
#
_symmetry.space_group_name_H-M   'P 1'
#
loop_
_entity.id
_entity.type
_entity.pdbx_description
1 polymer ?
#
loop_
_entity_poly.entity_id
_entity_poly.type
_entity_poly.pdbx_seq_one_letter_code
_entity_poly.pdbx_strand_id
1 'polypeptide(L)'
;MPPLISPSNPSPSWIDEDTRQMVLKKTWCHGQLVAPIYSIVLLWWYFSHRRSVVILWIPILYFPYWCYLSYKNVFADFSYSKLLAGGIMAELCHLLVLIQTIRAGLDQTTNLLLCIASGLFLFETFAFLCVVSAFRPSESVEVMSDRTSTTLMMGSSSTTLMMGSSSNYPYHDSGGGGGRSL
;
A
#
# COMPACT_ATOMS: atom_id res chain seq x y z
N MET A 1 -33.65 -39.36 3.08
CA MET A 1 -32.16 -39.35 3.06
C MET A 1 -31.71 -37.99 3.53
N PRO A 2 -30.98 -37.87 4.65
CA PRO A 2 -30.45 -36.59 5.10
C PRO A 2 -29.34 -36.11 4.12
N PRO A 3 -29.25 -34.80 3.85
CA PRO A 3 -28.22 -34.25 2.98
C PRO A 3 -26.84 -34.46 3.60
N LEU A 4 -25.88 -34.93 2.79
CA LEU A 4 -24.47 -34.97 3.13
C LEU A 4 -24.00 -33.52 3.36
N ILE A 5 -23.71 -33.17 4.62
CA ILE A 5 -23.00 -31.94 4.96
C ILE A 5 -21.57 -32.13 4.46
N SER A 6 -21.24 -31.47 3.35
CA SER A 6 -19.87 -31.42 2.87
C SER A 6 -19.04 -30.63 3.88
N PRO A 7 -17.97 -31.20 4.47
CA PRO A 7 -17.11 -30.46 5.39
C PRO A 7 -16.47 -29.34 4.59
N SER A 8 -16.90 -28.10 4.85
CA SER A 8 -16.16 -26.91 4.46
C SER A 8 -14.79 -27.03 5.11
N ASN A 9 -13.77 -27.42 4.35
CA ASN A 9 -12.39 -27.35 4.81
C ASN A 9 -12.14 -25.89 5.22
N PRO A 10 -11.96 -25.59 6.52
CA PRO A 10 -11.50 -24.27 6.89
C PRO A 10 -10.11 -24.16 6.28
N SER A 11 -9.95 -23.31 5.27
CA SER A 11 -8.63 -22.84 4.88
C SER A 11 -7.95 -22.37 6.15
N PRO A 12 -6.70 -22.77 6.41
CA PRO A 12 -6.05 -22.47 7.67
C PRO A 12 -5.86 -20.95 7.76
N SER A 13 -6.77 -20.27 8.43
CA SER A 13 -6.57 -18.92 8.96
C SER A 13 -5.63 -19.05 10.16
N TRP A 14 -4.37 -19.34 9.89
CA TRP A 14 -3.35 -19.55 10.93
C TRP A 14 -3.10 -18.29 11.76
N ILE A 15 -3.59 -17.12 11.30
CA ILE A 15 -3.63 -15.86 12.02
C ILE A 15 -5.05 -15.29 11.94
N ASP A 16 -5.61 -14.94 13.10
CA ASP A 16 -6.83 -14.17 13.21
C ASP A 16 -6.63 -12.72 12.73
N GLU A 17 -7.68 -12.07 12.24
CA GLU A 17 -7.60 -10.71 11.68
C GLU A 17 -7.11 -9.69 12.73
N ASP A 18 -7.43 -9.87 14.01
CA ASP A 18 -6.98 -8.98 15.08
C ASP A 18 -5.46 -9.06 15.27
N THR A 19 -4.89 -10.27 15.27
CA THR A 19 -3.44 -10.49 15.31
C THR A 19 -2.76 -9.89 14.09
N ARG A 20 -3.31 -10.05 12.88
CA ARG A 20 -2.78 -9.42 11.66
C ARG A 20 -2.76 -7.89 11.80
N GLN A 21 -3.85 -7.29 12.23
CA GLN A 21 -3.96 -5.84 12.43
C GLN A 21 -2.99 -5.35 13.52
N MET A 22 -2.85 -6.10 14.62
CA MET A 22 -1.90 -5.80 15.68
C MET A 22 -0.45 -5.82 15.16
N VAL A 23 -0.07 -6.83 14.39
CA VAL A 23 1.28 -6.95 13.81
C VAL A 23 1.56 -5.78 12.87
N LEU A 24 0.63 -5.45 11.97
CA LEU A 24 0.76 -4.32 11.04
C LEU A 24 0.89 -2.97 11.75
N LYS A 25 0.10 -2.74 12.80
CA LYS A 25 0.17 -1.50 13.60
C LYS A 25 1.50 -1.40 14.36
N LYS A 26 1.99 -2.52 14.90
CA LYS A 26 3.25 -2.57 15.64
C LYS A 26 4.45 -2.33 14.74
N THR A 27 4.46 -2.87 13.52
CA THR A 27 5.54 -2.63 12.57
C THR A 27 5.46 -1.23 11.97
N TRP A 28 4.26 -0.67 11.79
CA TRP A 28 4.07 0.71 11.32
C TRP A 28 4.55 1.77 12.32
N CYS A 29 4.35 1.58 13.62
CA CYS A 29 4.66 2.63 14.58
C CYS A 29 6.16 2.89 14.79
N HIS A 30 7.03 1.95 14.43
CA HIS A 30 8.47 2.05 14.70
C HIS A 30 9.20 2.97 13.71
N GLY A 31 8.87 2.94 12.41
CA GLY A 31 9.56 3.78 11.41
C GLY A 31 8.72 4.93 10.86
N GLN A 32 7.44 4.68 10.61
CA GLN A 32 6.61 5.53 9.77
C GLN A 32 6.11 6.75 10.55
N LEU A 33 5.91 6.60 11.87
CA LEU A 33 5.53 7.70 12.75
C LEU A 33 6.62 8.78 12.86
N VAL A 34 7.89 8.39 12.76
CA VAL A 34 9.04 9.30 12.90
C VAL A 34 9.41 9.95 11.56
N ALA A 35 8.93 9.41 10.43
CA ALA A 35 9.24 9.90 9.09
C ALA A 35 8.96 11.42 8.86
N PRO A 36 7.87 12.02 9.39
CA PRO A 36 7.65 13.47 9.27
C PRO A 36 8.71 14.30 10.02
N ILE A 37 9.11 13.86 11.21
CA ILE A 37 10.16 14.53 12.00
C ILE A 37 11.49 14.42 11.25
N TYR A 38 11.79 13.25 10.70
CA TYR A 38 12.97 13.03 9.87
C TYR A 38 12.99 13.95 8.64
N SER A 39 11.85 14.17 7.99
CA SER A 39 11.73 15.12 6.87
C SER A 39 12.07 16.57 7.26
N ILE A 40 11.65 17.02 8.45
CA ILE A 40 11.98 18.37 8.94
C ILE A 40 13.50 18.52 9.13
N VAL A 41 14.14 17.50 9.72
CA VAL A 41 15.61 17.49 9.90
C VAL A 41 16.31 17.49 8.55
N LEU A 42 15.81 16.71 7.58
CA LEU A 42 16.33 16.66 6.22
C LEU A 42 16.19 18.01 5.50
N LEU A 43 15.07 18.71 5.67
CA LEU A 43 14.83 20.04 5.13
C LEU A 43 15.80 21.08 5.73
N TRP A 44 16.01 21.04 7.05
CA TRP A 44 17.00 21.90 7.71
C TRP A 44 18.42 21.63 7.20
N TRP A 45 18.79 20.35 7.06
CA TRP A 45 20.08 19.96 6.49
C TRP A 45 20.25 20.43 5.03
N TYR A 46 19.19 20.29 4.22
CA TYR A 46 19.15 20.75 2.83
C TYR A 46 19.47 22.25 2.73
N PHE A 47 18.84 23.09 3.55
CA PHE A 47 19.12 24.54 3.55
C PHE A 47 20.50 24.90 4.09
N SER A 48 21.02 24.12 5.04
CA SER A 48 22.35 24.33 5.62
C SER A 48 23.47 23.98 4.64
N HIS A 49 23.22 23.05 3.72
CA HIS A 49 24.16 22.63 2.69
C HIS A 49 23.75 23.20 1.33
N ARG A 50 24.25 24.40 0.98
CA ARG A 50 23.93 25.10 -0.29
C ARG A 50 24.31 24.34 -1.59
N ARG A 51 24.92 23.16 -1.47
CA ARG A 51 25.23 22.24 -2.59
C ARG A 51 24.26 21.05 -2.68
N SER A 52 23.24 21.01 -1.83
CA SER A 52 22.29 19.91 -1.78
C SER A 52 21.47 19.81 -3.06
N VAL A 53 21.46 18.60 -3.62
CA VAL A 53 20.86 18.28 -4.91
C VAL A 53 19.35 18.52 -4.86
N VAL A 54 18.80 19.22 -5.86
CA VAL A 54 17.35 19.52 -6.00
C VAL A 54 16.46 18.28 -5.82
N ILE A 55 16.99 17.10 -6.16
CA ILE A 55 16.30 15.82 -6.01
C ILE A 55 15.86 15.50 -4.57
N LEU A 56 16.46 16.13 -3.55
CA LEU A 56 16.10 15.92 -2.14
C LEU A 56 14.73 16.51 -1.75
N TRP A 57 14.15 17.38 -2.58
CA TRP A 57 12.76 17.82 -2.38
C TRP A 57 11.77 16.67 -2.44
N ILE A 58 12.07 15.63 -3.23
CA ILE A 58 11.22 14.44 -3.35
C ILE A 58 11.08 13.73 -1.99
N PRO A 59 12.15 13.23 -1.33
CA PRO A 59 12.04 12.57 -0.04
C PRO A 59 11.47 13.49 1.06
N ILE A 60 11.83 14.79 1.05
CA ILE A 60 11.31 15.76 2.02
C ILE A 60 9.78 15.80 1.96
N LEU A 61 9.19 15.95 0.77
CA LEU A 61 7.73 15.99 0.63
C LEU A 61 7.09 14.61 0.74
N TYR A 62 7.81 13.56 0.33
CA TYR A 62 7.26 12.20 0.27
C TYR A 62 7.13 11.55 1.64
N PHE A 63 8.07 11.74 2.58
CA PHE A 63 8.00 11.07 3.89
C PHE A 63 6.76 11.44 4.73
N PRO A 64 6.34 12.71 4.84
CA PRO A 64 5.07 13.06 5.49
C PRO A 64 3.86 12.45 4.77
N TYR A 65 3.87 12.48 3.43
CA TYR A 65 2.82 11.86 2.63
C TYR A 65 2.75 10.34 2.84
N TRP A 66 3.90 9.66 2.91
CA TRP A 66 4.01 8.22 3.18
C TRP A 66 3.49 7.88 4.58
N CYS A 67 3.84 8.66 5.59
CA CYS A 67 3.31 8.52 6.95
C CYS A 67 1.77 8.57 6.95
N TYR A 68 1.19 9.58 6.29
CA TYR A 68 -0.26 9.72 6.15
C TYR A 68 -0.90 8.58 5.35
N LEU A 69 -0.34 8.23 4.19
CA LEU A 69 -0.85 7.17 3.32
C LEU A 69 -0.85 5.82 4.03
N SER A 70 0.28 5.47 4.67
CA SER A 70 0.43 4.22 5.40
C SER A 70 -0.48 4.17 6.63
N TYR A 71 -0.62 5.27 7.37
CA TYR A 71 -1.60 5.38 8.45
C TYR A 71 -3.02 5.11 7.96
N LYS A 72 -3.47 5.81 6.92
CA LYS A 72 -4.82 5.63 6.38
C LYS A 72 -5.08 4.19 5.96
N ASN A 73 -4.10 3.53 5.33
CA ASN A 73 -4.28 2.15 4.88
C ASN A 73 -4.19 1.12 6.03
N VAL A 74 -3.39 1.36 7.06
CA VAL A 74 -3.29 0.44 8.21
C VAL A 74 -4.48 0.58 9.15
N PHE A 75 -5.04 1.78 9.31
CA PHE A 75 -6.05 2.06 10.34
C PHE A 75 -7.48 2.26 9.81
N ALA A 76 -7.68 2.56 8.52
CA ALA A 76 -9.00 2.80 7.95
C ALA A 76 -9.34 1.86 6.78
N ASP A 77 -8.53 1.87 5.72
CA ASP A 77 -8.83 1.15 4.47
C ASP A 77 -7.63 0.30 4.01
N PHE A 78 -7.57 -0.97 4.43
CA PHE A 78 -6.43 -1.82 4.08
C PHE A 78 -6.39 -2.15 2.59
N SER A 79 -5.48 -1.50 1.85
CA SER A 79 -5.16 -1.81 0.47
C SER A 79 -3.70 -2.23 0.33
N TYR A 80 -3.52 -3.54 0.15
CA TYR A 80 -2.21 -4.18 -0.03
C TYR A 80 -1.38 -3.49 -1.12
N SER A 81 -1.94 -3.35 -2.33
CA SER A 81 -1.21 -2.84 -3.49
C SER A 81 -0.75 -1.39 -3.31
N LYS A 82 -1.56 -0.56 -2.63
CA LYS A 82 -1.21 0.84 -2.33
C LYS A 82 -0.11 0.93 -1.28
N LEU A 83 -0.19 0.13 -0.22
CA LEU A 83 0.86 0.06 0.81
C LEU A 83 2.18 -0.43 0.23
N LEU A 84 2.16 -1.48 -0.60
CA LEU A 84 3.37 -2.01 -1.20
C LEU A 84 4.02 -1.01 -2.17
N ALA A 85 3.24 -0.44 -3.10
CA ALA A 85 3.77 0.53 -4.06
C ALA A 85 4.29 1.80 -3.38
N GLY A 86 3.57 2.31 -2.38
CA GLY A 86 4.02 3.46 -1.60
C GLY A 86 5.25 3.16 -0.76
N GLY A 87 5.34 1.96 -0.17
CA GLY A 87 6.49 1.56 0.62
C GLY A 87 7.74 1.40 -0.22
N ILE A 88 7.65 0.79 -1.41
CA ILE A 88 8.78 0.71 -2.35
C ILE A 88 9.29 2.11 -2.71
N MET A 89 8.38 3.05 -2.97
CA MET A 89 8.77 4.44 -3.22
C MET A 89 9.42 5.09 -2.00
N ALA A 90 8.96 4.79 -0.78
CA ALA A 90 9.59 5.25 0.46
C ALA A 90 11.00 4.68 0.64
N GLU A 91 11.23 3.39 0.32
CA GLU A 91 12.56 2.79 0.31
C GLU A 91 13.50 3.48 -0.66
N LEU A 92 13.04 3.74 -1.89
CA LEU A 92 13.83 4.48 -2.88
C LEU A 92 14.19 5.89 -2.40
N CYS A 93 13.27 6.55 -1.69
CA CYS A 93 13.52 7.84 -1.06
C CYS A 93 14.58 7.74 0.06
N HIS A 94 14.51 6.75 0.94
CA HIS A 94 15.53 6.51 1.97
C HIS A 94 16.89 6.17 1.37
N LEU A 95 16.93 5.32 0.33
CA LEU A 95 18.14 4.98 -0.41
C LEU A 95 18.77 6.21 -1.08
N LEU A 96 17.94 7.08 -1.66
CA LEU A 96 18.41 8.33 -2.25
C LEU A 96 19.06 9.23 -1.18
N VAL A 97 18.42 9.43 -0.04
CA VAL A 97 18.99 10.24 1.06
C VAL A 97 20.28 9.61 1.58
N LEU A 98 20.32 8.29 1.75
CA LEU A 98 21.51 7.54 2.14
C LEU A 98 22.68 7.81 1.18
N ILE A 99 22.48 7.65 -0.12
CA ILE A 99 23.51 7.92 -1.13
C ILE A 99 23.97 9.37 -1.07
N GLN A 100 23.06 10.34 -0.93
CA GLN A 100 23.43 11.76 -0.87
C GLN A 100 24.23 12.11 0.39
N THR A 101 23.88 11.52 1.54
CA THR A 101 24.64 11.74 2.79
C THR A 101 26.04 11.15 2.74
N ILE A 102 26.21 9.96 2.13
CA ILE A 102 27.53 9.37 1.88
C ILE A 102 28.36 10.26 0.93
N ARG A 103 27.74 10.73 -0.16
CA ARG A 103 28.41 11.62 -1.14
C ARG A 103 28.80 12.98 -0.56
N ALA A 104 28.07 13.47 0.43
CA ALA A 104 28.39 14.69 1.15
C ALA A 104 29.58 14.53 2.12
N GLY A 105 30.07 13.31 2.32
CA GLY A 105 31.16 12.98 3.25
C GLY A 105 30.65 12.74 4.68
N LEU A 106 31.22 11.74 5.34
CA LEU A 106 30.79 11.29 6.68
C LEU A 106 31.60 11.91 7.83
N ASP A 107 32.54 12.81 7.52
CA ASP A 107 33.37 13.48 8.53
C ASP A 107 32.56 14.42 9.43
N GLN A 108 31.44 14.94 8.92
CA GLN A 108 30.52 15.75 9.69
C GLN A 108 29.51 14.88 10.43
N THR A 109 29.39 15.07 11.74
CA THR A 109 28.45 14.34 12.61
C THR A 109 27.03 14.35 12.07
N THR A 110 26.55 15.47 11.51
CA THR A 110 25.21 15.58 10.93
C THR A 110 25.01 14.63 9.75
N ASN A 111 25.98 14.54 8.84
CA ASN A 111 25.89 13.65 7.67
C ASN A 111 25.91 12.18 8.10
N LEU A 112 26.76 11.84 9.07
CA LEU A 112 26.83 10.51 9.67
C LEU A 112 25.48 10.11 10.32
N LEU A 113 24.89 11.00 11.12
CA LEU A 113 23.60 10.74 11.77
C LEU A 113 22.47 10.58 10.76
N LEU A 114 22.42 11.42 9.71
CA LEU A 114 21.44 11.29 8.65
C LEU A 114 21.60 10.00 7.85
N CYS A 115 22.85 9.58 7.60
CA CYS A 115 23.18 8.31 6.96
C CYS A 115 22.69 7.13 7.79
N ILE A 116 23.00 7.10 9.09
CA ILE A 116 22.54 6.04 10.02
C ILE A 116 21.01 6.00 10.06
N ALA A 117 20.36 7.15 10.24
CA ALA A 117 18.90 7.24 10.28
C ALA A 117 18.26 6.77 8.97
N SER A 118 18.78 7.19 7.80
CA SER A 118 18.32 6.70 6.50
C SER A 118 18.46 5.19 6.37
N GLY A 119 19.57 4.62 6.84
CA GLY A 119 19.78 3.17 6.83
C GLY A 119 18.77 2.44 7.71
N LEU A 120 18.52 2.93 8.93
CA LEU A 120 17.53 2.35 9.83
C LEU A 120 16.12 2.39 9.22
N PHE A 121 15.70 3.55 8.70
CA PHE A 121 14.39 3.67 8.06
C PHE A 121 14.24 2.80 6.81
N LEU A 122 15.31 2.59 6.06
CA LEU A 122 15.32 1.65 4.93
C LEU A 122 14.99 0.23 5.42
N PHE A 123 15.68 -0.26 6.45
CA PHE A 123 15.45 -1.59 7.01
C PHE A 123 14.07 -1.73 7.66
N GLU A 124 13.60 -0.72 8.39
CA GLU A 124 12.27 -0.74 9.01
C GLU A 124 11.14 -0.71 7.97
N THR A 125 11.30 0.09 6.92
CA THR A 125 10.33 0.12 5.81
C THR A 125 10.32 -1.22 5.08
N PHE A 126 11.49 -1.82 4.83
CA PHE A 126 11.60 -3.14 4.22
C PHE A 126 10.93 -4.22 5.07
N ALA A 127 11.22 -4.25 6.37
CA ALA A 127 10.60 -5.19 7.30
C ALA A 127 9.06 -5.03 7.32
N PHE A 128 8.57 -3.79 7.33
CA PHE A 128 7.15 -3.50 7.21
C PHE A 128 6.56 -4.05 5.89
N LEU A 129 7.23 -3.85 4.76
CA LEU A 129 6.77 -4.36 3.46
C LEU A 129 6.80 -5.88 3.37
N CYS A 130 7.79 -6.54 3.99
CA CYS A 130 7.82 -8.01 4.11
C CYS A 130 6.60 -8.53 4.88
N VAL A 131 6.24 -7.85 5.98
CA VAL A 131 5.05 -8.21 6.77
C VAL A 131 3.77 -7.97 5.98
N VAL A 132 3.65 -6.82 5.29
CA VAL A 132 2.53 -6.56 4.38
C VAL A 132 2.44 -7.68 3.34
N SER A 133 3.56 -8.04 2.70
CA SER A 133 3.69 -9.10 1.69
C SER A 133 3.28 -10.48 2.19
N ALA A 134 3.66 -10.84 3.42
CA ALA A 134 3.28 -12.10 4.05
C ALA A 134 1.76 -12.20 4.31
N PHE A 135 1.11 -11.05 4.54
CA PHE A 135 -0.35 -10.96 4.69
C PHE A 135 -1.09 -10.73 3.37
N ARG A 136 -0.41 -10.84 2.22
CA ARG A 136 -1.09 -10.80 0.92
C ARG A 136 -2.06 -11.98 0.86
N PRO A 137 -3.37 -11.76 0.67
CA PRO A 137 -4.30 -12.86 0.45
C PRO A 137 -3.82 -13.66 -0.77
N SER A 138 -3.65 -14.97 -0.59
CA SER A 138 -3.29 -15.89 -1.65
C SER A 138 -4.45 -16.01 -2.63
N GLU A 139 -4.56 -15.08 -3.59
CA GLU A 139 -5.55 -15.13 -4.69
C GLU A 139 -5.30 -16.29 -5.68
N SER A 140 -4.47 -17.28 -5.34
CA SER A 140 -3.90 -18.22 -6.30
C SER A 140 -4.13 -19.69 -5.97
N VAL A 141 -5.38 -20.15 -5.76
CA VAL A 141 -5.76 -21.58 -5.98
C VAL A 141 -7.25 -21.78 -6.33
N GLU A 142 -7.92 -20.92 -7.11
CA GLU A 142 -9.31 -21.22 -7.55
C GLU A 142 -9.56 -21.16 -9.07
N VAL A 143 -8.53 -20.96 -9.90
CA VAL A 143 -8.71 -20.97 -11.37
C VAL A 143 -7.84 -22.03 -12.05
N MET A 144 -7.90 -23.28 -11.57
CA MET A 144 -7.39 -24.42 -12.34
C MET A 144 -8.08 -25.75 -11.98
N SER A 145 -9.38 -25.74 -11.63
CA SER A 145 -10.16 -26.97 -11.44
C SER A 145 -11.43 -27.09 -12.28
N ASP A 146 -11.96 -25.99 -12.85
CA ASP A 146 -13.26 -26.04 -13.55
C ASP A 146 -13.19 -26.12 -15.08
N ARG A 147 -12.00 -26.02 -15.69
CA ARG A 147 -11.89 -26.13 -17.16
C ARG A 147 -11.85 -27.55 -17.72
N THR A 148 -11.84 -28.59 -16.88
CA THR A 148 -11.87 -29.98 -17.37
C THR A 148 -13.28 -30.56 -17.47
N SER A 149 -14.30 -29.91 -16.89
CA SER A 149 -15.67 -30.45 -16.86
C SER A 149 -16.64 -29.86 -17.90
N THR A 150 -16.23 -28.84 -18.67
CA THR A 150 -17.17 -28.14 -19.60
C THR A 150 -17.02 -28.54 -21.07
N THR A 151 -16.08 -29.42 -21.43
CA THR A 151 -15.85 -29.82 -22.84
C THR A 151 -16.65 -31.05 -23.28
N LEU A 152 -17.53 -31.61 -22.44
CA LEU A 152 -18.17 -32.89 -22.72
C LEU A 152 -19.67 -32.97 -22.43
N MET A 153 -20.44 -31.90 -22.63
CA MET A 153 -21.87 -32.04 -22.89
C MET A 153 -22.36 -31.05 -23.96
N MET A 154 -22.70 -31.62 -25.12
CA MET A 154 -23.90 -31.35 -25.93
C MET A 154 -24.32 -29.88 -26.10
N GLY A 155 -24.32 -29.31 -27.30
CA GLY A 155 -25.05 -29.83 -28.45
C GLY A 155 -26.31 -28.99 -28.66
N SER A 156 -26.37 -28.28 -29.78
CA SER A 156 -27.56 -27.71 -30.43
C SER A 156 -28.41 -26.71 -29.62
N SER A 157 -28.42 -25.44 -30.06
CA SER A 157 -29.66 -24.76 -30.48
C SER A 157 -29.42 -23.33 -30.97
N SER A 158 -29.85 -23.11 -32.21
CA SER A 158 -30.64 -21.98 -32.69
C SER A 158 -30.20 -20.55 -32.40
N THR A 159 -29.66 -19.95 -33.45
CA THR A 159 -29.67 -18.52 -33.77
C THR A 159 -31.08 -17.94 -33.67
N THR A 160 -31.29 -16.93 -32.83
CA THR A 160 -32.42 -16.00 -32.97
C THR A 160 -31.93 -14.59 -32.68
N LEU A 161 -31.76 -13.84 -33.76
CA LEU A 161 -31.56 -12.40 -33.80
C LEU A 161 -32.87 -11.72 -33.39
N MET A 162 -32.83 -10.93 -32.31
CA MET A 162 -33.84 -9.90 -32.05
C MET A 162 -33.11 -8.58 -31.79
N MET A 163 -33.15 -7.72 -32.81
CA MET A 163 -32.93 -6.29 -32.70
C MET A 163 -33.94 -5.70 -31.71
N GLY A 164 -33.44 -4.94 -30.73
CA GLY A 164 -34.25 -4.16 -29.81
C GLY A 164 -33.60 -2.80 -29.56
N SER A 165 -33.89 -1.86 -30.46
CA SER A 165 -33.67 -0.42 -30.25
C SER A 165 -34.51 0.09 -29.09
N SER A 166 -33.91 0.87 -28.19
CA SER A 166 -34.53 1.93 -27.33
C SER A 166 -33.39 2.53 -26.49
N SER A 167 -32.84 3.72 -26.75
CA SER A 167 -33.44 5.06 -26.59
C SER A 167 -34.08 5.25 -25.21
N ASN A 168 -33.35 5.84 -24.26
CA ASN A 168 -33.87 6.82 -23.29
C ASN A 168 -32.73 7.36 -22.39
N TYR A 169 -32.23 8.56 -22.73
CA TYR A 169 -31.89 9.57 -21.73
C TYR A 169 -33.21 10.23 -21.30
N PRO A 170 -33.43 10.58 -20.01
CA PRO A 170 -33.09 11.95 -19.61
C PRO A 170 -32.80 12.19 -18.10
N TYR A 171 -32.27 13.40 -17.87
CA TYR A 171 -32.53 14.31 -16.74
C TYR A 171 -31.81 14.15 -15.39
N HIS A 172 -30.88 15.08 -15.17
CA HIS A 172 -30.84 16.07 -14.08
C HIS A 172 -31.63 15.76 -12.80
N ASP A 173 -30.92 15.70 -11.66
CA ASP A 173 -31.43 16.29 -10.43
C ASP A 173 -30.33 17.11 -9.74
N SER A 174 -30.70 18.35 -9.46
CA SER A 174 -29.91 19.37 -8.77
C SER A 174 -30.61 19.63 -7.44
N GLY A 175 -30.04 19.17 -6.33
CA GLY A 175 -30.61 19.47 -5.00
C GLY A 175 -29.59 19.26 -3.90
N GLY A 176 -29.03 20.36 -3.38
CA GLY A 176 -29.25 20.75 -1.98
C GLY A 176 -28.01 20.39 -1.13
N GLY A 177 -27.40 21.28 -0.36
CA GLY A 177 -28.02 22.23 0.56
C GLY A 177 -27.82 21.67 1.97
N GLY A 178 -26.65 21.93 2.56
CA GLY A 178 -26.31 21.40 3.88
C GLY A 178 -25.17 22.18 4.52
N GLY A 179 -25.48 23.40 4.95
CA GLY A 179 -24.62 24.13 5.89
C GLY A 179 -24.57 23.43 7.24
N ARG A 180 -23.42 23.46 7.90
CA ARG A 180 -23.34 23.43 9.36
C ARG A 180 -22.04 24.10 9.83
N SER A 181 -22.26 25.25 10.43
CA SER A 181 -21.51 25.91 11.50
C SER A 181 -20.87 24.94 12.50
N LEU A 182 -19.57 25.08 12.78
CA LEU A 182 -18.97 25.86 13.88
C LEU A 182 -17.45 25.82 13.76
#